data_AF-A0A523UQL0-F1
#
_entry.id   AF-A0A523UQL0-F1
#
_cell.length_a   1.000
_cell.length_b   1.000
_cell.length_c   1.000
_cell.angle_alpha   90.00
_cell.angle_beta   90.00
_cell.angle_gamma   90.00
#
_symmetry.space_group_name_H-M   'P 1'
#
loop_
_entity.id
_entity.type
_entity.pdbx_description
1 polymer ?
#
loop_
_entity_poly.entity_id
_entity_poly.type
_entity_poly.pdbx_seq_one_letter_code
_entity_poly.pdbx_strand_id
1 'polypeptide(L)' 'MELDLTQTQLAEKINGKQKSISGYETGATLPSIRTLIKIARVLKKPASHFLDE' A
#
# COMPACT_ATOMS: atom_id res chain seq x y z
N MET A 1 -10.75 -6.72 -9.47
CA MET A 1 -11.20 -6.99 -8.09
C MET A 1 -10.50 -6.03 -7.17
N GLU A 2 -11.28 -5.23 -6.45
CA GLU A 2 -10.80 -4.60 -5.23
C GLU A 2 -10.80 -5.63 -4.11
N LEU A 3 -9.80 -5.56 -3.23
CA LEU A 3 -9.77 -6.36 -2.03
C LEU A 3 -10.39 -5.49 -0.95
N ASP A 4 -11.49 -5.94 -0.36
CA ASP A 4 -12.20 -5.25 0.72
C ASP A 4 -11.37 -5.26 2.02
N LEU A 5 -10.24 -4.56 1.99
CA LEU A 5 -9.27 -4.45 3.07
C LEU A 5 -9.35 -3.05 3.66
N THR A 6 -9.47 -3.00 4.98
CA THR A 6 -9.22 -1.77 5.72
C THR A 6 -7.73 -1.42 5.71
N GLN A 7 -7.41 -0.15 5.94
CA GLN A 7 -6.01 0.32 6.06
C GLN A 7 -5.23 -0.44 7.15
N THR A 8 -5.90 -0.83 8.26
CA THR A 8 -5.29 -1.65 9.32
C THR A 8 -4.92 -3.03 8.82
N GLN A 9 -5.83 -3.72 8.13
CA GLN A 9 -5.56 -5.06 7.58
C GLN A 9 -4.46 -5.03 6.52
N LEU A 10 -4.39 -3.98 5.69
CA LEU A 10 -3.29 -3.81 4.74
C LEU A 10 -1.96 -3.60 5.46
N ALA A 11 -1.94 -2.76 6.49
CA ALA A 11 -0.74 -2.51 7.29
C ALA A 11 -0.22 -3.80 7.97
N GLU A 12 -1.10 -4.58 8.58
CA GLU A 12 -0.77 -5.87 9.21
C GLU A 12 -0.11 -6.82 8.19
N LYS A 13 -0.68 -6.94 6.99
CA LYS A 13 -0.15 -7.81 5.93
C LYS A 13 1.25 -7.43 5.45
N ILE A 14 1.65 -6.16 5.57
CA ILE A 14 2.99 -5.69 5.18
C ILE A 14 3.95 -5.49 6.36
N ASN A 15 3.51 -5.83 7.58
CA ASN A 15 4.18 -5.53 8.85
C ASN A 15 4.49 -4.03 8.99
N GLY A 16 3.48 -3.20 8.77
CA GLY A 16 3.52 -1.74 8.82
C GLY A 16 2.53 -1.16 9.85
N LYS A 17 2.34 0.15 9.81
CA LYS A 17 1.38 0.88 10.66
C LYS A 17 0.23 1.41 9.80
N GLN A 18 -1.00 1.34 10.31
CA GLN A 18 -2.18 1.90 9.62
C GLN A 18 -1.97 3.37 9.23
N LYS A 19 -1.38 4.18 10.13
CA LYS A 19 -1.07 5.59 9.85
C LYS A 19 -0.15 5.77 8.63
N SER A 20 0.76 4.83 8.38
CA SER A 20 1.60 4.87 7.18
C SER A 20 0.78 4.65 5.91
N ILE A 21 -0.18 3.71 5.93
CA ILE A 21 -1.09 3.48 4.80
C ILE A 21 -1.91 4.73 4.50
N SER A 22 -2.55 5.32 5.52
CA SER A 22 -3.29 6.57 5.37
C SER A 22 -2.42 7.70 4.82
N GLY A 23 -1.16 7.81 5.25
CA GLY A 23 -0.21 8.78 4.72
C GLY A 23 0.11 8.58 3.24
N TYR A 24 0.20 7.32 2.78
CA TYR A 24 0.42 7.00 1.37
C TYR A 24 -0.80 7.33 0.51
N GLU A 25 -2.00 6.98 0.95
CA GLU A 25 -3.26 7.20 0.21
C GLU A 25 -3.62 8.69 0.09
N THR A 26 -3.22 9.50 1.07
CA THR A 26 -3.43 10.96 1.07
C THR A 26 -2.28 11.74 0.42
N GLY A 27 -1.20 11.07 0.01
CA GLY A 27 0.01 11.71 -0.52
C GLY A 27 0.83 12.48 0.53
N ALA A 28 0.47 12.43 1.82
CA ALA A 28 1.20 13.09 2.89
C ALA A 28 2.61 12.51 3.11
N THR A 29 2.84 11.27 2.69
CA THR A 29 4.16 10.61 2.72
C THR A 29 4.26 9.63 1.57
N LEU A 30 5.45 9.42 1.02
CA LEU A 30 5.69 8.41 -0.01
C LEU A 30 6.23 7.11 0.60
N PRO A 31 5.74 5.93 0.17
CA PRO A 31 6.30 4.66 0.57
C PRO A 31 7.69 4.46 -0.04
N SER A 32 8.57 3.75 0.66
CA SER A 32 9.81 3.24 0.03
C SER A 32 9.46 2.24 -1.10
N ILE A 33 10.37 2.05 -2.07
CA ILE A 33 10.21 1.05 -3.14
C ILE A 33 9.94 -0.34 -2.55
N ARG A 34 10.63 -0.72 -1.46
CA ARG A 34 10.42 -1.99 -0.77
C ARG A 34 9.00 -2.10 -0.19
N THR A 35 8.49 -1.03 0.40
CA THR A 35 7.12 -0.95 0.92
C THR A 35 6.11 -1.03 -0.22
N LEU A 36 6.34 -0.32 -1.33
CA LEU A 36 5.49 -0.34 -2.52
C LEU A 36 5.35 -1.75 -3.09
N ILE A 37 6.47 -2.48 -3.22
CA ILE A 37 6.46 -3.88 -3.69
C ILE A 37 5.66 -4.79 -2.76
N LYS A 38 5.74 -4.59 -1.43
CA LYS A 38 4.94 -5.36 -0.46
C LYS A 38 3.44 -5.08 -0.64
N ILE A 39 3.07 -3.80 -0.76
CA ILE A 39 1.68 -3.38 -0.97
C ILE A 39 1.14 -3.98 -2.28
N ALA A 40 1.89 -3.86 -3.38
CA ALA A 40 1.53 -4.41 -4.68
C ALA A 40 1.26 -5.92 -4.63
N ARG A 41 2.10 -6.69 -3.92
CA ARG A 41 1.90 -8.13 -3.72
C ARG A 41 0.64 -8.45 -2.93
N VAL A 42 0.37 -7.74 -1.84
CA VAL A 42 -0.86 -7.92 -1.04
C VAL A 42 -2.09 -7.59 -1.87
N LEU A 43 -2.03 -6.50 -2.64
CA LEU A 43 -3.12 -6.05 -3.47
C LEU A 43 -3.30 -6.84 -4.77
N LYS A 44 -2.39 -7.78 -5.05
CA LYS A 44 -2.34 -8.57 -6.29
C LYS A 44 -2.32 -7.67 -7.54
N LYS A 45 -1.55 -6.59 -7.47
CA LYS A 45 -1.33 -5.62 -8.55
C LYS A 45 0.16 -5.60 -8.93
N PRO A 46 0.50 -5.33 -10.20
CA PRO A 46 1.87 -5.02 -10.56
C PRO A 46 2.30 -3.71 -9.89
N ALA A 47 3.59 -3.57 -9.53
CA ALA A 47 4.08 -2.35 -8.90
C ALA A 47 3.93 -1.11 -9.81
N SER A 48 3.95 -1.31 -11.14
CA SER A 48 3.71 -0.26 -12.14
C SER A 48 2.35 0.41 -11.99
N HIS A 49 1.34 -0.28 -11.45
CA HIS A 49 0.02 0.28 -11.20
C HIS A 49 0.04 1.54 -10.31
N PHE A 50 1.08 1.71 -9.48
CA PHE A 50 1.23 2.86 -8.59
C PHE A 50 2.20 3.92 -9.15
N LEU A 51 2.69 3.74 -10.37
CA LEU A 51 3.65 4.64 -11.02
C LEU A 51 3.05 5.40 -12.20
N ASP A 52 1.81 5.08 -12.57
CA ASP A 52 1.06 5.77 -13.62
C ASP A 52 0.36 7.00 -12.99
N GLU A 53 0.47 8.16 -13.65
CA GLU A 53 -0.21 9.43 -13.28
C GLU A 53 -1.69 9.42 -13.66
#